data_AF-X5V5E1-F1
#
_entry.id   AF-X5V5E1-F1
#
_cell.length_a   1.000
_cell.length_b   1.000
_cell.length_c   1.000
_cell.angle_alpha   90.00
_cell.angle_beta   90.00
_cell.angle_gamma   90.00
#
_symmetry.space_group_name_H-M   'P 1'
#
loop_
_entity.id
_entity.type
_entity.pdbx_description
1 polymer ?
#
loop_
_entity_poly.entity_id
_entity_poly.type
_entity_poly.pdbx_seq_one_letter_code
_entity_poly.pdbx_strand_id
1 'polypeptide(L)' 'MARSRGSQRFSQAEIERFVAAAELLHLSIVKPFISPHCDHYRQTRVLHEVMLKAVREVTGKEVAFIQWNGTGPSKP' A
#
# COMPACT_ATOMS: atom_id res chain seq x y z
N MET A 1 11.33 -30.97 -12.04
CA MET A 1 11.75 -30.31 -10.79
C MET A 1 11.93 -28.82 -11.06
N ALA A 2 10.96 -27.99 -10.66
CA ALA A 2 11.07 -26.55 -10.80
C ALA A 2 12.16 -26.06 -9.84
N ARG A 3 13.27 -25.54 -10.38
CA ARG A 3 14.30 -24.88 -9.58
C ARG A 3 13.64 -23.71 -8.87
N SER A 4 13.41 -23.84 -7.57
CA SER A 4 13.16 -22.71 -6.68
C SER A 4 14.36 -21.78 -6.81
N ARG A 5 14.25 -20.76 -7.67
CA ARG A 5 15.20 -19.63 -7.66
C ARG A 5 15.16 -19.11 -6.24
N GLY A 6 16.24 -19.34 -5.49
CA GLY A 6 16.34 -18.93 -4.10
C GLY A 6 15.91 -17.49 -3.99
N SER A 7 14.99 -17.22 -3.06
CA SER A 7 14.51 -15.90 -2.62
C SER A 7 15.40 -14.77 -3.15
N GLN A 8 15.06 -14.23 -4.33
CA GLN A 8 15.83 -13.18 -4.96
C GLN A 8 15.63 -11.95 -4.07
N ARG A 9 16.56 -11.73 -3.14
CA ARG A 9 16.54 -10.57 -2.26
C ARG A 9 16.75 -9.36 -3.16
N PHE A 10 15.71 -8.54 -3.30
CA PHE A 10 15.80 -7.28 -4.01
C PHE A 10 16.92 -6.43 -3.39
N SER A 11 17.69 -5.76 -4.25
CA SER A 11 18.61 -4.71 -3.80
C SER A 11 17.83 -3.57 -3.14
N GLN A 12 18.49 -2.81 -2.27
CA GLN A 12 17.86 -1.68 -1.59
C GLN A 12 17.26 -0.66 -2.58
N ALA A 13 17.92 -0.43 -3.72
CA ALA A 13 17.42 0.43 -4.79
C ALA A 13 16.17 -0.12 -5.50
N GLU A 14 16.04 -1.45 -5.64
CA GLU A 14 14.82 -2.06 -6.19
C GLU A 14 13.66 -1.96 -5.21
N ILE A 15 13.92 -2.13 -3.92
CA ILE A 15 12.92 -1.94 -2.86
C ILE A 15 12.40 -0.50 -2.87
N GLU A 16 13.28 0.48 -2.94
CA GLU A 16 12.90 1.90 -2.98
C GLU A 16 12.07 2.25 -4.22
N ARG A 17 12.48 1.76 -5.40
CA ARG A 17 11.70 1.93 -6.64
C ARG A 17 10.32 1.29 -6.55
N PHE A 18 10.23 0.11 -5.94
CA PHE A 18 8.97 -0.58 -5.75
C PHE A 18 8.04 0.19 -4.80
N VAL A 19 8.55 0.68 -3.66
CA VAL A 19 7.76 1.49 -2.72
C VAL A 19 7.27 2.78 -3.38
N ALA A 20 8.13 3.48 -4.12
CA ALA A 20 7.74 4.69 -4.84
C ALA A 20 6.66 4.43 -5.90
N ALA A 21 6.77 3.31 -6.63
CA ALA A 21 5.75 2.91 -7.61
C ALA A 21 4.42 2.55 -6.94
N ALA A 22 4.45 1.86 -5.79
CA ALA A 22 3.26 1.53 -5.01
C ALA A 22 2.56 2.79 -4.47
N GLU A 23 3.31 3.78 -4.01
CA GLU A 23 2.77 5.07 -3.58
C GLU A 23 2.15 5.84 -4.74
N LEU A 24 2.81 5.89 -5.90
CA LEU A 24 2.23 6.52 -7.09
C LEU A 24 0.93 5.84 -7.54
N LEU A 25 0.88 4.51 -7.54
CA LEU A 25 -0.33 3.76 -7.84
C LEU A 25 -1.45 4.07 -6.84
N HIS A 26 -1.13 4.11 -5.54
CA HIS A 26 -2.07 4.49 -4.49
C HIS A 26 -2.68 5.86 -4.82
N LEU A 27 -1.83 6.87 -5.03
CA LEU A 27 -2.23 8.24 -5.32
C LEU A 27 -3.08 8.34 -6.59
N SER A 28 -2.73 7.63 -7.67
CA SER A 28 -3.52 7.61 -8.90
C SER A 28 -4.94 7.07 -8.68
N ILE A 29 -5.11 6.11 -7.78
CA ILE A 29 -6.42 5.55 -7.43
C ILE A 29 -7.19 6.48 -6.51
N VAL A 30 -6.53 7.07 -5.50
CA VAL A 30 -7.24 7.86 -4.48
C VAL A 30 -7.50 9.31 -4.86
N LYS A 31 -6.64 9.92 -5.69
CA LYS A 31 -6.72 11.34 -6.07
C LYS A 31 -8.05 11.78 -6.71
N PRO A 32 -8.76 10.95 -7.49
CA PRO A 32 -10.08 11.30 -7.99
C PRO A 32 -11.17 11.40 -6.90
N PHE A 33 -10.96 10.80 -5.72
CA PHE A 33 -11.95 10.85 -4.65
C PHE A 33 -11.83 12.15 -3.85
N ILE A 34 -12.87 12.98 -3.94
CA ILE A 34 -12.93 14.31 -3.34
C ILE A 34 -12.91 14.25 -1.79
N SER A 35 -13.34 13.13 -1.19
CA SER A 35 -13.44 12.99 0.26
C SER A 35 -13.07 11.58 0.73
N PRO A 36 -12.24 11.45 1.79
CA PRO A 36 -11.98 10.17 2.47
C PRO A 36 -13.24 9.56 3.12
N HIS A 37 -14.31 10.33 3.23
CA HIS A 37 -15.57 9.90 3.84
C HIS A 37 -16.61 9.46 2.81
N CYS A 38 -16.36 9.64 1.50
CA CYS A 38 -17.32 9.19 0.50
C CYS A 38 -17.33 7.66 0.37
N ASP A 39 -18.49 7.10 0.00
CA ASP A 39 -18.64 5.64 -0.11
C ASP A 39 -17.68 5.03 -1.14
N HIS A 40 -17.41 5.75 -2.24
CA HIS A 40 -16.46 5.33 -3.25
C HIS A 40 -15.03 5.18 -2.70
N TYR A 41 -14.59 6.09 -1.82
CA TYR A 41 -13.30 5.98 -1.14
C TYR A 41 -13.33 4.86 -0.07
N ARG A 42 -14.46 4.68 0.63
CA ARG A 42 -14.60 3.57 1.59
C ARG A 42 -14.52 2.19 0.92
N GLN A 43 -14.98 2.07 -0.32
CA GLN A 43 -14.88 0.84 -1.11
C GLN A 43 -13.43 0.48 -1.45
N THR A 44 -12.49 1.44 -1.47
CA THR A 44 -11.06 1.15 -1.74
C THR A 44 -10.31 0.59 -0.53
N ARG A 45 -10.97 0.44 0.65
CA ARG A 45 -10.33 -0.12 1.86
C ARG A 45 -9.66 -1.47 1.65
N VAL A 46 -10.38 -2.42 1.04
CA VAL A 46 -9.83 -3.77 0.79
C VAL A 46 -8.62 -3.70 -0.13
N LEU A 47 -8.69 -2.86 -1.17
CA LEU A 47 -7.57 -2.64 -2.09
C LEU A 47 -6.35 -2.06 -1.36
N HIS A 48 -6.56 -1.10 -0.45
CA HIS A 48 -5.51 -0.51 0.37
C HIS A 48 -4.86 -1.54 1.29
N GLU A 49 -5.66 -2.35 1.98
CA GLU A 49 -5.17 -3.42 2.86
C GLU A 49 -4.34 -4.47 2.10
N VAL A 50 -4.82 -4.90 0.93
CA VAL A 50 -4.09 -5.84 0.06
C VAL A 50 -2.77 -5.24 -0.43
N MET A 51 -2.76 -3.96 -0.81
CA MET A 51 -1.56 -3.29 -1.28
C MET A 51 -0.52 -3.15 -0.17
N LEU A 52 -0.91 -2.77 1.05
CA LEU A 52 -0.01 -2.73 2.21
C LEU A 52 0.58 -4.10 2.52
N LYS A 53 -0.26 -5.14 2.50
CA LYS A 53 0.18 -6.52 2.71
C LYS A 53 1.21 -6.94 1.66
N ALA A 54 0.96 -6.65 0.38
CA ALA A 54 1.90 -6.96 -0.70
C ALA A 54 3.23 -6.23 -0.53
N VAL A 55 3.21 -4.94 -0.15
CA VAL A 55 4.46 -4.20 0.09
C VAL A 55 5.23 -4.78 1.28
N ARG A 56 4.55 -5.16 2.35
CA ARG A 56 5.18 -5.82 3.51
C ARG A 56 5.80 -7.16 3.14
N GLU A 57 5.12 -7.98 2.32
CA GLU A 57 5.63 -9.28 1.88
C GLU A 57 6.86 -9.15 0.97
N VAL A 58 6.89 -8.15 0.09
CA VAL A 58 7.99 -7.92 -0.86
C VAL A 58 9.20 -7.26 -0.18
N THR A 59 8.96 -6.29 0.69
CA THR A 59 10.02 -5.42 1.23
C THR A 59 10.43 -5.77 2.66
N GLY A 60 9.61 -6.54 3.38
CA GLY A 60 9.76 -6.79 4.82
C GLY A 60 9.51 -5.55 5.69
N LYS A 61 9.09 -4.42 5.11
CA LYS A 61 8.86 -3.15 5.81
C LYS A 61 7.39 -2.79 5.81
N GLU A 62 6.93 -2.22 6.92
CA GLU A 62 5.67 -1.48 6.94
C GLU A 62 5.90 -0.08 6.36
N VAL A 63 4.98 0.33 5.49
CA VAL A 63 5.06 1.57 4.72
C VAL A 63 3.87 2.46 5.09
N ALA A 64 4.15 3.74 5.32
CA ALA A 64 3.19 4.68 5.90
C ALA A 64 2.35 5.44 4.85
N PHE A 65 2.47 5.15 3.55
CA PHE A 65 1.77 5.90 2.51
C PHE A 65 0.23 5.73 2.55
N ILE A 66 -0.28 4.73 3.29
CA ILE A 66 -1.70 4.62 3.64
C ILE A 66 -1.86 4.87 5.15
N GLN A 67 -1.73 6.12 5.58
CA GLN A 67 -2.38 6.53 6.81
C GLN A 67 -3.85 6.70 6.48
N TRP A 68 -4.67 5.70 6.82
CA TRP A 68 -6.11 5.90 6.84
C TRP A 68 -6.37 6.97 7.90
N ASN A 69 -6.50 8.22 7.46
CA ASN A 69 -7.05 9.33 8.25
C ASN A 69 -8.55 9.08 8.44
N GLY A 70 -8.89 7.92 8.98
CA GLY A 70 -10.07 7.82 9.79
C GLY A 70 -9.82 8.80 10.91
N THR A 71 -10.61 9.86 10.94
CA THR A 71 -11.27 10.19 12.19
C THR A 71 -11.81 8.88 12.77
N GLY A 72 -10.95 8.13 13.47
CA GLY A 72 -11.41 7.22 14.51
C GLY A 72 -12.29 8.04 15.44
N PRO A 73 -13.23 7.41 16.16
CA PRO A 73 -14.08 8.13 17.09
C PRO A 73 -13.17 9.02 17.94
N SER A 74 -13.40 10.33 17.90
CA SER A 74 -12.84 11.24 18.88
C SER A 74 -13.15 10.60 20.22
N LYS A 75 -12.12 10.11 20.92
CA LYS A 75 -12.29 9.65 22.29
C LYS A 75 -13.04 10.77 23.03
N PRO A 76 -14.11 10.43 23.78
CA PRO A 76 -14.88 11.44 24.51
C PRO A 76 -13.98 12.27 25.43
#